data_AF-A0AAV7EXV4-F1
#
_entry.id   AF-A0AAV7EXV4-F1
#
_cell.length_a   1.000
_cell.length_b   1.000
_cell.length_c   1.000
_cell.angle_alpha   90.00
_cell.angle_beta   90.00
_cell.angle_gamma   90.00
#
_symmetry.space_group_name_H-M   'P 1'
#
loop_
_entity.id
_entity.type
_entity.pdbx_description
1 polymer ?
#
loop_
_entity_poly.entity_id
_entity_poly.type
_entity_poly.pdbx_seq_one_letter_code
_entity_poly.pdbx_strand_id
1 'polypeptide(L)'
;MEKYYNGVASLFLLVLAFSAASGAAAARVNPWDLAIRMPTDDQVEDESDEVGTRWAVLVAGSSGFGNYRHQADVCHAYQLLKNGGLKDENIVVFMFDDIAKNPYNPRPGVIINHPNGEDLYAGVPKDYTGEAVNAKNLYAVLLGDKNGVKGGSGKVVDSKPNDRIFIYYTDHGGPGVLGMPDMNFIFAGDFIDVLKKKHAAGTYKEMVMYVEACESGSVFEGLMPEDLNIYVTTASNAEESSWGTYCPGMDPAPPPGYLTCLGDLYSVAWMEDSEAHNLKKETIEQQYNAVKDRTSNYNTYNIGSHVMEYGNKSLKAEKLYLYQGFDPANANEGQNALPRYSRMDVVNQRDADLLFLWHSYERLKDGSPKKNDLLEEITHVVAHRSHVDSSIKLIGNLLFGSARGHSILKTVRPSGQALVDDWDCLKAMVQVFESECGSLTQYGMKHMRAFANICNKGISKEAMKEACQEACSRSLSGSSNLFVRGHST
;
A
#
# COMPACT_ATOMS: atom_id res chain seq x y z
N MET A 1 33.69 -92.88 25.12
CA MET A 1 34.97 -93.27 24.50
C MET A 1 35.80 -91.98 24.48
N GLU A 2 36.60 -91.72 25.52
CA GLU A 2 38.05 -92.06 25.62
C GLU A 2 38.92 -91.21 24.69
N LYS A 3 40.12 -90.69 25.03
CA LYS A 3 40.93 -90.55 26.28
C LYS A 3 41.99 -89.45 26.00
N TYR A 4 42.67 -88.78 26.93
CA TYR A 4 42.68 -88.83 28.41
C TYR A 4 42.64 -87.37 28.96
N TYR A 5 43.44 -86.76 29.86
CA TYR A 5 44.58 -87.12 30.75
C TYR A 5 44.52 -86.21 32.03
N ASN A 6 45.45 -86.37 32.97
CA ASN A 6 45.51 -85.69 34.28
C ASN A 6 46.23 -84.30 34.24
N GLY A 7 46.06 -83.35 35.18
CA GLY A 7 45.15 -83.26 36.34
C GLY A 7 45.68 -82.35 37.48
N VAL A 8 44.83 -82.02 38.49
CA VAL A 8 45.15 -81.39 39.82
C VAL A 8 45.58 -79.89 39.77
N ALA A 9 44.70 -78.90 40.06
CA ALA A 9 44.27 -78.32 41.37
C ALA A 9 45.29 -77.33 42.01
N SER A 10 44.94 -76.28 42.80
CA SER A 10 43.66 -75.84 43.41
C SER A 10 43.69 -74.33 43.85
N LEU A 11 42.52 -73.75 44.17
CA LEU A 11 42.14 -72.70 45.19
C LEU A 11 43.24 -71.76 45.78
N PHE A 12 43.06 -70.47 46.15
CA PHE A 12 41.94 -69.52 46.44
C PHE A 12 42.58 -68.10 46.72
N LEU A 13 41.99 -66.92 47.08
CA LEU A 13 40.63 -66.30 47.28
C LEU A 13 40.76 -64.74 47.40
N LEU A 14 39.74 -63.95 47.01
CA LEU A 14 39.40 -62.55 47.45
C LEU A 14 40.39 -61.38 47.12
N VAL A 15 40.00 -60.10 46.92
CA VAL A 15 38.66 -59.44 46.83
C VAL A 15 38.66 -58.21 45.89
N LEU A 16 37.44 -57.73 45.57
CA LEU A 16 37.00 -56.52 44.81
C LEU A 16 37.81 -55.23 45.10
N ALA A 17 37.84 -54.18 44.26
CA ALA A 17 36.84 -53.67 43.28
C ALA A 17 37.52 -52.69 42.24
N PHE A 18 36.92 -52.12 41.18
CA PHE A 18 35.58 -52.21 40.56
C PHE A 18 35.53 -51.70 39.07
N SER A 19 34.33 -51.28 38.63
CA SER A 19 33.86 -50.60 37.40
C SER A 19 34.66 -49.41 36.81
N ALA A 20 34.46 -48.93 35.55
CA ALA A 20 33.80 -49.41 34.31
C ALA A 20 33.87 -48.27 33.23
N ALA A 21 33.67 -48.47 31.92
CA ALA A 21 33.87 -49.62 31.03
C ALA A 21 33.83 -49.20 29.53
N SER A 22 34.49 -50.00 28.68
CA SER A 22 34.17 -50.31 27.27
C SER A 22 33.78 -49.20 26.27
N GLY A 23 34.63 -49.00 25.25
CA GLY A 23 34.24 -48.48 23.92
C GLY A 23 34.26 -49.58 22.85
N ALA A 24 33.75 -49.29 21.63
CA ALA A 24 33.72 -50.21 20.50
C ALA A 24 34.16 -49.54 19.18
N ALA A 25 34.74 -50.33 18.28
CA ALA A 25 35.20 -49.96 16.94
C ALA A 25 34.21 -50.44 15.86
N ALA A 26 34.16 -49.91 14.63
CA ALA A 26 34.65 -48.65 14.07
C ALA A 26 33.97 -48.40 12.70
N ALA A 27 33.99 -47.16 12.21
CA ALA A 27 33.58 -46.79 10.85
C ALA A 27 34.68 -45.95 10.17
N ARG A 28 34.71 -45.93 8.82
CA ARG A 28 35.75 -45.22 8.05
C ARG A 28 35.51 -43.71 8.04
N VAL A 29 36.55 -42.93 8.36
CA VAL A 29 36.54 -41.45 8.31
C VAL A 29 37.05 -40.99 6.95
N ASN A 30 36.48 -39.91 6.40
CA ASN A 30 36.88 -39.32 5.12
C ASN A 30 37.77 -38.07 5.38
N PRO A 31 38.92 -37.86 4.70
CA PRO A 31 40.00 -37.04 5.27
C PRO A 31 39.89 -35.50 5.16
N TRP A 32 38.69 -34.92 5.02
CA TRP A 32 38.53 -33.46 4.81
C TRP A 32 37.64 -32.72 5.83
N ASP A 33 37.03 -33.43 6.78
CA ASP A 33 36.22 -32.82 7.85
C ASP A 33 37.10 -32.27 9.00
N LEU A 34 37.83 -31.18 8.71
CA LEU A 34 38.55 -30.37 9.72
C LEU A 34 38.26 -28.87 9.56
N ALA A 35 36.98 -28.52 9.58
CA ALA A 35 36.54 -27.15 9.81
C ALA A 35 36.84 -26.73 11.26
N ILE A 36 37.85 -25.88 11.45
CA ILE A 36 38.19 -25.32 12.77
C ILE A 36 37.13 -24.28 13.13
N ARG A 37 36.15 -24.66 13.95
CA ARG A 37 35.14 -23.72 14.48
C ARG A 37 35.75 -22.76 15.50
N MET A 38 35.40 -21.48 15.40
CA MET A 38 35.71 -20.46 16.41
C MET A 38 34.53 -20.30 17.40
N PRO A 39 34.76 -19.84 18.64
CA PRO A 39 33.73 -19.86 19.70
C PRO A 39 32.65 -18.75 19.60
N THR A 40 32.30 -18.30 18.39
CA THR A 40 31.38 -17.17 18.15
C THR A 40 30.39 -17.42 17.01
N ASP A 41 30.25 -18.66 16.53
CA ASP A 41 29.05 -19.07 15.82
C ASP A 41 27.92 -19.24 16.85
N ASP A 42 27.21 -18.14 17.14
CA ASP A 42 25.86 -18.25 17.70
C ASP A 42 25.01 -19.10 16.75
N GLN A 43 24.09 -19.90 17.32
CA GLN A 43 23.37 -20.88 16.53
C GLN A 43 22.47 -20.20 15.51
N VAL A 44 22.84 -20.30 14.23
CA VAL A 44 21.87 -20.29 13.15
C VAL A 44 21.02 -21.54 13.34
N GLU A 45 19.93 -21.39 14.09
CA GLU A 45 18.82 -22.32 13.99
C GLU A 45 18.34 -22.26 12.54
N ASP A 46 18.29 -23.41 11.87
CA ASP A 46 17.51 -23.57 10.65
C ASP A 46 16.02 -23.43 11.04
N GLU A 47 15.57 -22.19 11.23
CA GLU A 47 14.15 -21.86 11.39
C GLU A 47 13.40 -22.50 10.21
N SER A 48 12.51 -23.44 10.55
CA SER A 48 11.88 -24.32 9.57
C SER A 48 11.25 -23.56 8.43
N ASP A 49 11.48 -24.00 7.19
CA ASP A 49 10.74 -23.55 6.00
C ASP A 49 9.23 -23.57 6.29
N GLU A 50 8.62 -22.41 6.58
CA GLU A 50 7.18 -22.36 6.77
C GLU A 50 6.50 -22.76 5.47
N VAL A 51 5.68 -23.81 5.54
CA VAL A 51 5.18 -24.59 4.39
C VAL A 51 4.03 -23.89 3.65
N GLY A 52 4.11 -22.56 3.55
CA GLY A 52 3.14 -21.67 2.94
C GLY A 52 3.77 -20.82 1.83
N THR A 53 2.97 -20.51 0.82
CA THR A 53 3.36 -19.62 -0.28
C THR A 53 3.22 -18.16 0.16
N ARG A 54 4.20 -17.32 -0.18
CA ARG A 54 4.08 -15.86 -0.08
C ARG A 54 3.42 -15.30 -1.34
N TRP A 55 2.26 -14.66 -1.18
CA TRP A 55 1.53 -13.97 -2.23
C TRP A 55 1.60 -12.45 -2.03
N ALA A 56 1.51 -11.69 -3.12
CA ALA A 56 1.40 -10.25 -3.06
C ALA A 56 0.36 -9.69 -4.04
N VAL A 57 -0.30 -8.60 -3.65
CA VAL A 57 -1.15 -7.78 -4.54
C VAL A 57 -0.69 -6.33 -4.44
N LEU A 58 -0.25 -5.76 -5.56
CA LEU A 58 0.29 -4.39 -5.64
C LEU A 58 -0.63 -3.53 -6.51
N VAL A 59 -1.07 -2.37 -6.00
CA VAL A 59 -2.11 -1.55 -6.64
C VAL A 59 -1.75 -0.07 -6.70
N ALA A 60 -1.63 0.46 -7.92
CA ALA A 60 -1.58 1.89 -8.20
C ALA A 60 -2.96 2.35 -8.68
N GLY A 61 -3.66 3.17 -7.89
CA GLY A 61 -5.04 3.60 -8.19
C GLY A 61 -5.17 4.74 -9.22
N SER A 62 -4.06 5.26 -9.74
CA SER A 62 -4.03 6.41 -10.65
C SER A 62 -3.63 6.11 -12.10
N SER A 63 -3.89 7.09 -12.97
CA SER A 63 -3.29 7.25 -14.29
C SER A 63 -2.80 8.69 -14.47
N GLY A 64 -2.05 8.94 -15.55
CA GLY A 64 -1.53 10.25 -15.92
C GLY A 64 -0.14 10.55 -15.35
N PHE A 65 0.68 11.30 -16.08
CA PHE A 65 2.09 11.53 -15.72
C PHE A 65 2.30 12.43 -14.49
N GLY A 66 1.30 13.23 -14.10
CA GLY A 66 1.29 13.87 -12.78
C GLY A 66 1.32 12.84 -11.65
N ASN A 67 0.67 11.69 -11.85
CA ASN A 67 0.58 10.60 -10.89
C ASN A 67 1.69 9.54 -10.97
N TYR A 68 2.85 9.90 -11.55
CA TYR A 68 4.03 9.04 -11.71
C TYR A 68 4.37 8.22 -10.46
N ARG A 69 4.40 8.89 -9.29
CA ARG A 69 4.78 8.29 -8.00
C ARG A 69 4.04 7.00 -7.65
N HIS A 70 2.72 6.91 -7.83
CA HIS A 70 1.97 5.71 -7.46
C HIS A 70 2.35 4.46 -8.29
N GLN A 71 2.68 4.63 -9.58
CA GLN A 71 3.13 3.51 -10.41
C GLN A 71 4.63 3.21 -10.21
N ALA A 72 5.44 4.20 -9.84
CA ALA A 72 6.83 4.01 -9.44
C ALA A 72 6.96 3.26 -8.11
N ASP A 73 6.11 3.60 -7.14
CA ASP A 73 5.93 2.90 -5.87
C ASP A 73 5.61 1.41 -6.08
N VAL A 74 4.62 1.09 -6.93
CA VAL A 74 4.28 -0.31 -7.27
C VAL A 74 5.42 -1.04 -7.97
N CYS A 75 6.17 -0.36 -8.84
CA CYS A 75 7.36 -0.94 -9.47
C CYS A 75 8.45 -1.24 -8.44
N HIS A 76 8.69 -0.33 -7.49
CA HIS A 76 9.65 -0.51 -6.39
C HIS A 76 9.28 -1.69 -5.49
N ALA A 77 8.02 -1.72 -5.01
CA ALA A 77 7.50 -2.83 -4.21
C ALA A 77 7.58 -4.17 -4.95
N TYR A 78 7.39 -4.20 -6.28
CA TYR A 78 7.60 -5.43 -7.06
C TYR A 78 9.06 -5.90 -7.02
N GLN A 79 10.05 -5.02 -7.27
CA GLN A 79 11.46 -5.44 -7.27
C GLN A 79 11.92 -5.90 -5.89
N LEU A 80 11.53 -5.20 -4.83
CA LEU A 80 11.80 -5.55 -3.44
C LEU A 80 11.31 -6.98 -3.12
N LEU A 81 10.04 -7.28 -3.44
CA LEU A 81 9.45 -8.61 -3.23
C LEU A 81 10.10 -9.69 -4.12
N LYS A 82 10.44 -9.33 -5.37
CA LYS A 82 11.11 -10.21 -6.33
C LYS A 82 12.50 -10.62 -5.85
N ASN A 83 13.27 -9.66 -5.33
CA ASN A 83 14.59 -9.88 -4.74
C ASN A 83 14.48 -10.64 -3.40
N GLY A 84 13.42 -10.40 -2.63
CA GLY A 84 12.99 -11.22 -1.49
C GLY A 84 12.55 -12.65 -1.84
N GLY A 85 12.62 -13.05 -3.10
CA GLY A 85 12.35 -14.41 -3.57
C GLY A 85 10.87 -14.75 -3.73
N LEU A 86 9.96 -13.77 -3.75
CA LEU A 86 8.60 -14.00 -4.23
C LEU A 86 8.63 -14.21 -5.76
N LYS A 87 7.73 -15.06 -6.24
CA LYS A 87 7.63 -15.41 -7.66
C LYS A 87 6.58 -14.57 -8.38
N ASP A 88 6.78 -14.39 -9.68
CA ASP A 88 5.84 -13.66 -10.55
C ASP A 88 4.47 -14.34 -10.61
N GLU A 89 4.41 -15.67 -10.47
CA GLU A 89 3.16 -16.44 -10.38
C GLU A 89 2.33 -16.14 -9.10
N ASN A 90 2.96 -15.52 -8.09
CA ASN A 90 2.35 -15.19 -6.78
C ASN A 90 2.25 -13.67 -6.50
N ILE A 91 2.88 -12.82 -7.30
CA ILE A 91 2.71 -11.35 -7.25
C ILE A 91 1.72 -10.92 -8.32
N VAL A 92 0.62 -10.27 -7.94
CA VAL A 92 -0.39 -9.70 -8.85
C VAL A 92 -0.23 -8.18 -8.93
N VAL A 93 -0.04 -7.64 -10.14
CA VAL A 93 0.23 -6.20 -10.33
C VAL A 93 -0.92 -5.47 -11.04
N PHE A 94 -1.45 -4.46 -10.37
CA PHE A 94 -2.40 -3.47 -10.89
C PHE A 94 -1.69 -2.12 -11.06
N MET A 95 -1.49 -1.67 -12.30
CA MET A 95 -1.00 -0.33 -12.61
C MET A 95 -1.41 0.08 -14.03
N PHE A 96 -1.75 1.34 -14.26
CA PHE A 96 -2.37 1.74 -15.53
C PHE A 96 -1.43 1.58 -16.76
N ASP A 97 -0.11 1.57 -16.56
CA ASP A 97 0.95 1.32 -17.56
C ASP A 97 1.15 2.44 -18.61
N ASP A 98 0.78 3.67 -18.25
CA ASP A 98 0.90 4.88 -19.08
C ASP A 98 2.12 5.76 -18.75
N ILE A 99 2.95 5.36 -17.79
CA ILE A 99 4.12 6.13 -17.30
C ILE A 99 5.41 5.83 -18.07
N ALA A 100 5.79 4.55 -18.22
CA ALA A 100 7.10 4.19 -18.78
C ALA A 100 7.31 4.72 -20.20
N LYS A 101 6.27 4.69 -21.05
CA LYS A 101 6.30 5.14 -22.45
C LYS A 101 5.69 6.54 -22.64
N ASN A 102 5.48 7.30 -21.56
CA ASN A 102 4.84 8.60 -21.63
C ASN A 102 5.69 9.63 -22.38
N PRO A 103 5.11 10.51 -23.23
CA PRO A 103 5.85 11.60 -23.87
C PRO A 103 6.55 12.58 -22.91
N TYR A 104 6.12 12.66 -21.64
CA TYR A 104 6.77 13.46 -20.60
C TYR A 104 7.90 12.71 -19.85
N ASN A 105 8.09 11.41 -20.07
CA ASN A 105 9.14 10.64 -19.41
C ASN A 105 10.53 10.95 -20.02
N PRO A 106 11.48 11.54 -19.26
CA PRO A 106 12.83 11.81 -19.77
C PRO A 106 13.67 10.54 -19.99
N ARG A 107 13.24 9.38 -19.49
CA ARG A 107 13.86 8.07 -19.69
C ARG A 107 12.83 7.07 -20.25
N PRO A 108 12.48 7.12 -21.54
CA PRO A 108 11.45 6.24 -22.11
C PRO A 108 11.76 4.75 -21.90
N GLY A 109 10.81 4.02 -21.33
CA GLY A 109 10.93 2.62 -20.93
C GLY A 109 11.35 2.40 -19.48
N VAL A 110 11.74 3.44 -18.74
CA VAL A 110 12.27 3.37 -17.37
C VAL A 110 11.35 4.07 -16.36
N ILE A 111 11.22 3.50 -15.16
CA ILE A 111 10.60 4.16 -14.00
C ILE A 111 11.54 4.07 -12.79
N ILE A 112 11.70 5.17 -12.05
CA ILE A 112 12.57 5.27 -10.85
C ILE A 112 11.74 5.81 -9.67
N ASN A 113 11.92 5.28 -8.46
CA ASN A 113 11.16 5.73 -7.27
C ASN A 113 11.98 6.59 -6.29
N HIS A 114 13.30 6.67 -6.49
CA HIS A 114 14.25 7.48 -5.70
C HIS A 114 15.13 8.32 -6.66
N PRO A 115 15.59 9.55 -6.29
CA PRO A 115 16.35 10.41 -7.20
C PRO A 115 17.60 9.79 -7.82
N ASN A 116 18.29 8.92 -7.08
CA ASN A 116 19.47 8.19 -7.56
C ASN A 116 19.17 6.72 -7.89
N GLY A 117 17.90 6.34 -8.00
CA GLY A 117 17.46 4.95 -8.23
C GLY A 117 17.69 4.44 -9.66
N GLU A 118 17.77 3.11 -9.77
CA GLU A 118 17.83 2.36 -11.03
C GLU A 118 16.43 2.17 -11.66
N ASP A 119 16.33 1.44 -12.78
CA ASP A 119 15.04 1.14 -13.40
C ASP A 119 14.28 0.03 -12.66
N LEU A 120 13.11 0.38 -12.16
CA LEU A 120 12.21 -0.51 -11.41
C LEU A 120 11.09 -1.07 -12.30
N TYR A 121 10.92 -0.58 -13.53
CA TYR A 121 9.85 -1.03 -14.45
C TYR A 121 10.17 -2.34 -15.18
N ALA A 122 11.46 -2.63 -15.38
CA ALA A 122 11.93 -3.84 -16.05
C ALA A 122 11.41 -5.11 -15.36
N GLY A 123 10.81 -6.02 -16.12
CA GLY A 123 10.29 -7.30 -15.60
C GLY A 123 8.96 -7.25 -14.86
N VAL A 124 8.49 -6.07 -14.40
CA VAL A 124 7.21 -5.94 -13.67
C VAL A 124 6.05 -6.53 -14.48
N PRO A 125 5.30 -7.52 -13.97
CA PRO A 125 4.14 -8.10 -14.63
C PRO A 125 3.10 -7.05 -15.02
N LYS A 126 2.40 -7.31 -16.12
CA LYS A 126 1.31 -6.47 -16.63
C LYS A 126 -0.01 -7.22 -16.47
N ASP A 127 -0.34 -7.61 -15.23
CA ASP A 127 -1.51 -8.42 -14.94
C ASP A 127 -2.80 -7.65 -15.17
N TYR A 128 -2.89 -6.43 -14.64
CA TYR A 128 -4.03 -5.55 -14.80
C TYR A 128 -3.53 -4.14 -15.14
N THR A 129 -3.81 -3.71 -16.38
CA THR A 129 -3.41 -2.40 -16.91
C THR A 129 -4.56 -1.73 -17.66
N GLY A 130 -4.46 -0.41 -17.88
CA GLY A 130 -5.56 0.38 -18.45
C GLY A 130 -6.87 0.20 -17.67
N GLU A 131 -7.98 0.04 -18.39
CA GLU A 131 -9.33 -0.19 -17.83
C GLU A 131 -9.47 -1.50 -17.03
N ALA A 132 -8.50 -2.42 -17.11
CA ALA A 132 -8.49 -3.60 -16.26
C ALA A 132 -8.08 -3.28 -14.80
N VAL A 133 -7.55 -2.08 -14.53
CA VAL A 133 -7.39 -1.54 -13.18
C VAL A 133 -8.72 -0.93 -12.72
N ASN A 134 -9.51 -1.73 -12.01
CA ASN A 134 -10.80 -1.34 -11.46
C ASN A 134 -11.11 -2.16 -10.18
N ALA A 135 -11.98 -1.64 -9.31
CA ALA A 135 -12.31 -2.27 -8.03
C ALA A 135 -12.87 -3.70 -8.17
N LYS A 136 -13.62 -3.99 -9.24
CA LYS A 136 -14.25 -5.30 -9.47
C LYS A 136 -13.21 -6.39 -9.74
N ASN A 137 -12.19 -6.09 -10.54
CA ASN A 137 -11.04 -6.98 -10.76
C ASN A 137 -10.21 -7.15 -9.49
N LEU A 138 -9.97 -6.08 -8.71
CA LEU A 138 -9.26 -6.17 -7.44
C LEU A 138 -9.99 -7.11 -6.45
N TYR A 139 -11.31 -6.96 -6.30
CA TYR A 139 -12.10 -7.82 -5.42
C TYR A 139 -12.08 -9.29 -5.88
N ALA A 140 -12.18 -9.55 -7.18
CA ALA A 140 -12.06 -10.90 -7.74
C ALA A 140 -10.66 -11.52 -7.50
N VAL A 141 -9.59 -10.74 -7.69
CA VAL A 141 -8.21 -11.14 -7.40
C VAL A 141 -8.02 -11.53 -5.94
N LEU A 142 -8.48 -10.69 -5.00
CA LEU A 142 -8.35 -10.93 -3.57
C LEU A 142 -9.10 -12.20 -3.13
N LEU A 143 -10.27 -12.46 -3.71
CA LEU A 143 -11.08 -13.65 -3.43
C LEU A 143 -10.60 -14.93 -4.14
N GLY A 144 -9.64 -14.83 -5.07
CA GLY A 144 -9.20 -15.97 -5.88
C GLY A 144 -10.17 -16.33 -7.03
N ASP A 145 -11.13 -15.47 -7.37
CA ASP A 145 -12.17 -15.75 -8.36
C ASP A 145 -11.72 -15.42 -9.80
N LYS A 146 -11.19 -16.44 -10.48
CA LYS A 146 -10.78 -16.37 -11.90
C LYS A 146 -11.95 -16.12 -12.87
N ASN A 147 -13.21 -16.27 -12.46
CA ASN A 147 -14.39 -16.03 -13.29
C ASN A 147 -14.98 -14.63 -13.09
N GLY A 148 -14.76 -14.01 -11.93
CA GLY A 148 -15.15 -12.64 -11.62
C GLY A 148 -14.29 -11.58 -12.35
N VAL A 149 -13.03 -11.93 -12.65
CA VAL A 149 -12.08 -11.11 -13.40
C VAL A 149 -12.54 -10.84 -14.83
N LYS A 150 -12.31 -9.61 -15.32
CA LYS A 150 -12.55 -9.20 -16.71
C LYS A 150 -11.37 -8.43 -17.28
N GLY A 151 -10.77 -8.97 -18.35
CA GLY A 151 -9.52 -8.46 -18.91
C GLY A 151 -8.31 -8.83 -18.04
N GLY A 152 -7.15 -8.28 -18.39
CA GLY A 152 -5.89 -8.60 -17.73
C GLY A 152 -5.39 -10.03 -18.00
N SER A 153 -4.47 -10.51 -17.16
CA SER A 153 -3.83 -11.84 -17.26
C SER A 153 -4.67 -12.98 -16.70
N GLY A 154 -5.68 -12.68 -15.87
CA GLY A 154 -6.44 -13.68 -15.11
C GLY A 154 -5.71 -14.23 -13.88
N LYS A 155 -4.55 -13.68 -13.50
CA LYS A 155 -3.84 -14.02 -12.26
C LYS A 155 -4.63 -13.52 -11.04
N VAL A 156 -4.83 -14.37 -10.05
CA VAL A 156 -5.58 -14.09 -8.80
C VAL A 156 -4.87 -14.72 -7.60
N VAL A 157 -5.25 -14.34 -6.37
CA VAL A 157 -4.69 -14.90 -5.13
C VAL A 157 -5.34 -16.25 -4.79
N ASP A 158 -4.91 -17.28 -5.54
CA ASP A 158 -5.31 -18.69 -5.43
C ASP A 158 -4.61 -19.39 -4.26
N SER A 159 -4.71 -18.77 -3.08
CA SER A 159 -3.94 -19.07 -1.88
C SER A 159 -4.57 -20.14 -0.98
N LYS A 160 -3.76 -20.74 -0.11
CA LYS A 160 -4.09 -21.88 0.76
C LYS A 160 -4.06 -21.51 2.25
N PRO A 161 -4.62 -22.32 3.17
CA PRO A 161 -4.70 -22.00 4.60
C PRO A 161 -3.36 -21.71 5.32
N ASN A 162 -2.21 -22.15 4.76
CA ASN A 162 -0.89 -21.88 5.31
C ASN A 162 -0.18 -20.71 4.62
N ASP A 163 -0.70 -20.21 3.50
CA ASP A 163 -0.09 -19.14 2.71
C ASP A 163 -0.24 -17.79 3.41
N ARG A 164 0.69 -16.86 3.14
CA ARG A 164 0.59 -15.46 3.59
C ARG A 164 0.40 -14.51 2.43
N ILE A 165 -0.29 -13.41 2.69
CA ILE A 165 -0.64 -12.40 1.68
C ILE A 165 -0.13 -11.04 2.14
N PHE A 166 0.70 -10.40 1.31
CA PHE A 166 1.03 -8.98 1.41
C PHE A 166 0.15 -8.18 0.44
N ILE A 167 -0.46 -7.09 0.90
CA ILE A 167 -1.24 -6.19 0.04
C ILE A 167 -0.64 -4.80 0.17
N TYR A 168 -0.31 -4.19 -0.96
CA TYR A 168 0.16 -2.81 -1.00
C TYR A 168 -0.67 -1.99 -1.98
N TYR A 169 -1.17 -0.86 -1.48
CA TYR A 169 -1.96 0.11 -2.23
C TYR A 169 -1.29 1.47 -2.17
N THR A 170 -1.25 2.19 -3.29
CA THR A 170 -0.78 3.57 -3.41
C THR A 170 -1.66 4.34 -4.39
N ASP A 171 -2.39 5.34 -3.88
CA ASP A 171 -3.10 6.32 -4.70
C ASP A 171 -3.51 7.58 -3.90
N HIS A 172 -4.18 8.52 -4.56
CA HIS A 172 -5.14 9.40 -3.91
C HIS A 172 -6.20 8.60 -3.12
N GLY A 173 -6.68 9.20 -2.04
CA GLY A 173 -7.85 8.72 -1.30
C GLY A 173 -8.82 9.82 -0.92
N GLY A 174 -9.73 9.49 -0.02
CA GLY A 174 -10.56 10.42 0.71
C GLY A 174 -11.26 9.69 1.86
N PRO A 175 -12.07 10.40 2.66
CA PRO A 175 -12.72 9.79 3.81
C PRO A 175 -13.58 8.57 3.41
N GLY A 176 -13.18 7.37 3.82
CA GLY A 176 -13.87 6.10 3.54
C GLY A 176 -13.75 5.60 2.10
N VAL A 177 -12.83 6.15 1.29
CA VAL A 177 -12.72 5.84 -0.15
C VAL A 177 -11.26 5.84 -0.63
N LEU A 178 -10.91 4.87 -1.48
CA LEU A 178 -9.63 4.81 -2.21
C LEU A 178 -9.89 4.91 -3.72
N GLY A 179 -9.02 5.60 -4.46
CA GLY A 179 -9.19 5.83 -5.89
C GLY A 179 -9.09 4.58 -6.78
N MET A 180 -9.40 4.76 -8.07
CA MET A 180 -9.24 3.79 -9.15
C MET A 180 -9.17 4.56 -10.49
N PRO A 181 -8.41 4.12 -11.51
CA PRO A 181 -8.21 4.91 -12.74
C PRO A 181 -9.44 5.04 -13.64
N ASP A 182 -10.42 4.14 -13.49
CA ASP A 182 -11.71 4.16 -14.17
C ASP A 182 -12.77 5.03 -13.45
N MET A 183 -12.36 5.70 -12.35
CA MET A 183 -13.17 6.45 -11.39
C MET A 183 -14.16 5.62 -10.56
N ASN A 184 -14.33 4.30 -10.77
CA ASN A 184 -15.21 3.46 -9.92
C ASN A 184 -14.47 3.10 -8.62
N PHE A 185 -14.47 4.04 -7.67
CA PHE A 185 -13.66 4.00 -6.45
C PHE A 185 -13.97 2.83 -5.51
N ILE A 186 -12.97 2.46 -4.69
CA ILE A 186 -13.09 1.45 -3.63
C ILE A 186 -13.71 2.10 -2.39
N PHE A 187 -14.95 1.74 -2.07
CA PHE A 187 -15.58 2.14 -0.80
C PHE A 187 -15.18 1.20 0.33
N ALA A 188 -14.84 1.77 1.49
CA ALA A 188 -14.33 1.03 2.63
C ALA A 188 -15.26 -0.11 3.10
N GLY A 189 -16.57 0.11 3.13
CA GLY A 189 -17.55 -0.94 3.46
C GLY A 189 -17.44 -2.17 2.55
N ASP A 190 -17.35 -1.97 1.23
CA ASP A 190 -17.25 -3.05 0.25
C ASP A 190 -15.91 -3.80 0.38
N PHE A 191 -14.82 -3.05 0.58
CA PHE A 191 -13.47 -3.58 0.71
C PHE A 191 -13.30 -4.44 1.97
N ILE A 192 -13.76 -3.93 3.12
CA ILE A 192 -13.75 -4.66 4.39
C ILE A 192 -14.61 -5.93 4.31
N ASP A 193 -15.74 -5.89 3.59
CA ASP A 193 -16.57 -7.08 3.34
C ASP A 193 -15.92 -8.08 2.37
N VAL A 194 -15.05 -7.65 1.46
CA VAL A 194 -14.19 -8.55 0.66
C VAL A 194 -13.15 -9.22 1.55
N LEU A 195 -12.52 -8.50 2.48
CA LEU A 195 -11.58 -9.08 3.44
C LEU A 195 -12.26 -10.10 4.38
N LYS A 196 -13.45 -9.81 4.89
CA LYS A 196 -14.27 -10.78 5.66
C LYS A 196 -14.59 -12.04 4.87
N LYS A 197 -14.94 -11.90 3.57
CA LYS A 197 -15.20 -13.06 2.68
C LYS A 197 -13.93 -13.88 2.43
N LYS A 198 -12.78 -13.23 2.23
CA LYS A 198 -11.47 -13.88 2.08
C LYS A 198 -11.06 -14.63 3.36
N HIS A 199 -11.31 -14.06 4.53
CA HIS A 199 -11.12 -14.73 5.83
C HIS A 199 -12.06 -15.94 6.00
N ALA A 200 -13.36 -15.76 5.76
CA ALA A 200 -14.36 -16.82 5.91
C ALA A 200 -14.15 -18.03 4.97
N ALA A 201 -13.41 -17.84 3.87
CA ALA A 201 -12.95 -18.93 3.00
C ALA A 201 -11.78 -19.75 3.56
N GLY A 202 -11.09 -19.27 4.61
CA GLY A 202 -9.94 -19.95 5.23
C GLY A 202 -8.72 -20.10 4.32
N THR A 203 -8.53 -19.20 3.36
CA THR A 203 -7.52 -19.36 2.27
C THR A 203 -6.20 -18.61 2.52
N TYR A 204 -5.88 -18.27 3.77
CA TYR A 204 -4.58 -17.75 4.20
C TYR A 204 -4.39 -17.98 5.70
N LYS A 205 -3.15 -17.89 6.17
CA LYS A 205 -2.77 -17.95 7.59
C LYS A 205 -2.86 -16.58 8.25
N GLU A 206 -2.03 -15.66 7.75
CA GLU A 206 -1.94 -14.25 8.14
C GLU A 206 -1.82 -13.35 6.90
N MET A 207 -2.21 -12.08 7.04
CA MET A 207 -2.14 -11.07 5.97
C MET A 207 -1.63 -9.73 6.53
N VAL A 208 -0.80 -9.03 5.74
CA VAL A 208 -0.32 -7.67 6.04
C VAL A 208 -0.73 -6.74 4.91
N MET A 209 -1.27 -5.57 5.25
CA MET A 209 -1.74 -4.57 4.29
C MET A 209 -1.14 -3.19 4.58
N TYR A 210 -0.46 -2.61 3.59
CA TYR A 210 0.12 -1.27 3.61
C TYR A 210 -0.68 -0.37 2.66
N VAL A 211 -1.10 0.81 3.11
CA VAL A 211 -1.96 1.72 2.32
C VAL A 211 -1.42 3.15 2.33
N GLU A 212 -0.86 3.56 1.19
CA GLU A 212 -0.59 4.96 0.87
C GLU A 212 -1.83 5.60 0.24
N ALA A 213 -2.45 6.55 0.96
CA ALA A 213 -3.48 7.45 0.44
C ALA A 213 -3.85 8.57 1.43
N CYS A 214 -4.39 9.67 0.89
CA CYS A 214 -5.10 10.70 1.67
C CYS A 214 -6.22 10.11 2.53
N GLU A 215 -6.28 10.54 3.80
CA GLU A 215 -7.25 10.10 4.81
C GLU A 215 -7.34 8.57 4.99
N SER A 216 -6.29 7.82 4.66
CA SER A 216 -6.28 6.35 4.51
C SER A 216 -6.75 5.58 5.73
N GLY A 217 -6.49 6.06 6.96
CA GLY A 217 -7.00 5.43 8.19
C GLY A 217 -8.53 5.30 8.25
N SER A 218 -9.27 6.18 7.54
CA SER A 218 -10.74 6.16 7.48
C SER A 218 -11.34 4.96 6.72
N VAL A 219 -10.50 4.18 6.03
CA VAL A 219 -10.88 2.94 5.35
C VAL A 219 -11.03 1.77 6.34
N PHE A 220 -10.41 1.88 7.52
CA PHE A 220 -10.32 0.80 8.51
C PHE A 220 -10.92 1.19 9.87
N GLU A 221 -10.85 2.48 10.23
CA GLU A 221 -11.35 2.97 11.52
C GLU A 221 -12.84 2.67 11.73
N GLY A 222 -13.15 1.94 12.81
CA GLY A 222 -14.50 1.49 13.15
C GLY A 222 -15.13 0.46 12.21
N LEU A 223 -14.39 -0.05 11.22
CA LEU A 223 -14.82 -1.12 10.30
C LEU A 223 -14.02 -2.40 10.44
N MET A 224 -12.72 -2.29 10.70
CA MET A 224 -11.75 -3.38 10.63
C MET A 224 -11.74 -4.23 11.91
N PRO A 225 -12.13 -5.51 11.87
CA PRO A 225 -12.08 -6.40 13.04
C PRO A 225 -10.65 -6.88 13.35
N GLU A 226 -10.40 -7.19 14.63
CA GLU A 226 -9.10 -7.72 15.09
C GLU A 226 -8.96 -9.24 14.91
N ASP A 227 -10.05 -9.97 14.65
CA ASP A 227 -10.10 -11.43 14.56
C ASP A 227 -9.85 -12.00 13.15
N LEU A 228 -9.65 -11.15 12.13
CA LEU A 228 -9.46 -11.61 10.75
C LEU A 228 -8.05 -12.17 10.43
N ASN A 229 -7.08 -12.14 11.35
CA ASN A 229 -5.65 -12.38 11.06
C ASN A 229 -5.07 -11.47 9.96
N ILE A 230 -5.56 -10.23 9.89
CA ILE A 230 -5.06 -9.19 8.99
C ILE A 230 -4.50 -8.05 9.85
N TYR A 231 -3.23 -7.70 9.66
CA TYR A 231 -2.65 -6.45 10.17
C TYR A 231 -2.67 -5.39 9.06
N VAL A 232 -3.03 -4.17 9.40
CA VAL A 232 -3.09 -3.04 8.46
C VAL A 232 -2.28 -1.88 9.03
N THR A 233 -1.52 -1.20 8.17
CA THR A 233 -0.98 0.13 8.47
C THR A 233 -1.22 1.10 7.31
N THR A 234 -1.44 2.36 7.63
CA THR A 234 -1.85 3.41 6.68
C THR A 234 -0.95 4.63 6.77
N ALA A 235 -0.66 5.28 5.65
CA ALA A 235 0.19 6.46 5.56
C ALA A 235 -0.30 7.66 6.40
N SER A 236 -1.62 7.74 6.62
CA SER A 236 -2.24 8.82 7.36
C SER A 236 -3.42 8.34 8.22
N ASN A 237 -3.82 9.18 9.18
CA ASN A 237 -5.05 8.98 9.94
C ASN A 237 -6.32 9.27 9.12
N ALA A 238 -7.50 9.13 9.72
CA ALA A 238 -8.78 9.30 9.04
C ALA A 238 -9.12 10.76 8.62
N GLU A 239 -8.30 11.74 8.98
CA GLU A 239 -8.55 13.18 8.84
C GLU A 239 -7.56 13.94 7.94
N GLU A 240 -6.35 13.41 7.81
CA GLU A 240 -5.23 14.11 7.19
C GLU A 240 -4.78 13.47 5.86
N SER A 241 -4.21 14.29 4.99
CA SER A 241 -3.63 13.85 3.73
C SER A 241 -2.31 13.11 3.95
N SER A 242 -1.96 12.22 3.02
CA SER A 242 -0.58 11.80 2.80
C SER A 242 0.13 12.74 1.80
N TRP A 243 1.38 12.41 1.47
CA TRP A 243 2.37 13.37 0.97
C TRP A 243 3.26 12.77 -0.11
N GLY A 244 3.36 13.42 -1.27
CA GLY A 244 4.33 13.07 -2.31
C GLY A 244 5.72 13.63 -1.98
N THR A 245 6.79 12.91 -2.33
CA THR A 245 8.18 13.36 -2.14
C THR A 245 9.03 13.15 -3.39
N TYR A 246 10.30 13.54 -3.35
CA TYR A 246 11.20 13.53 -4.51
C TYR A 246 10.64 14.33 -5.70
N CYS A 247 10.08 15.50 -5.39
CA CYS A 247 9.41 16.40 -6.33
C CYS A 247 10.36 17.47 -6.89
N PRO A 248 10.10 18.04 -8.08
CA PRO A 248 10.90 19.14 -8.60
C PRO A 248 10.86 20.35 -7.65
N GLY A 249 12.01 21.00 -7.45
CA GLY A 249 12.12 22.18 -6.58
C GLY A 249 12.12 21.90 -5.06
N MET A 250 12.11 20.63 -4.66
CA MET A 250 12.14 20.14 -3.27
C MET A 250 13.45 19.40 -2.96
N ASP A 251 13.89 19.34 -1.71
CA ASP A 251 15.07 18.54 -1.30
C ASP A 251 14.68 17.17 -0.70
N PRO A 252 15.17 16.03 -1.23
CA PRO A 252 16.03 15.88 -2.40
C PRO A 252 15.24 15.84 -3.73
N ALA A 253 15.75 16.58 -4.73
CA ALA A 253 15.08 16.76 -6.02
C ALA A 253 15.27 15.56 -6.97
N PRO A 254 14.32 15.28 -7.88
CA PRO A 254 14.46 14.27 -8.91
C PRO A 254 15.46 14.70 -10.01
N PRO A 255 15.98 13.76 -10.82
CA PRO A 255 16.94 14.08 -11.87
C PRO A 255 16.43 15.12 -12.89
N PRO A 256 17.34 15.95 -13.46
CA PRO A 256 17.00 16.86 -14.54
C PRO A 256 16.24 16.15 -15.68
N GLY A 257 15.11 16.73 -16.07
CA GLY A 257 14.18 16.12 -17.02
C GLY A 257 12.83 15.80 -16.39
N TYR A 258 12.79 15.20 -15.20
CA TYR A 258 11.53 14.90 -14.52
C TYR A 258 10.76 16.18 -14.15
N LEU A 259 9.43 16.10 -14.17
CA LEU A 259 8.49 17.21 -13.97
C LEU A 259 7.47 16.92 -12.85
N THR A 260 7.64 15.81 -12.15
CA THR A 260 6.70 15.22 -11.19
C THR A 260 7.48 14.52 -10.08
N CYS A 261 6.81 14.19 -8.99
CA CYS A 261 7.34 13.47 -7.83
C CYS A 261 7.61 11.99 -8.18
N LEU A 262 8.67 11.41 -7.63
CA LEU A 262 9.09 10.03 -7.94
C LEU A 262 8.47 8.97 -7.03
N GLY A 263 8.07 9.33 -5.81
CA GLY A 263 7.47 8.41 -4.83
C GLY A 263 6.66 9.16 -3.76
N ASP A 264 5.92 8.44 -2.93
CA ASP A 264 5.16 9.00 -1.82
C ASP A 264 5.85 8.73 -0.47
N LEU A 265 5.65 9.63 0.51
CA LEU A 265 6.47 9.73 1.73
C LEU A 265 6.46 8.45 2.57
N TYR A 266 5.28 7.84 2.77
CA TYR A 266 5.16 6.60 3.53
C TYR A 266 5.62 5.40 2.69
N SER A 267 5.35 5.41 1.39
CA SER A 267 5.81 4.40 0.43
C SER A 267 7.33 4.25 0.44
N VAL A 268 8.07 5.33 0.14
CA VAL A 268 9.53 5.29 0.11
C VAL A 268 10.11 5.05 1.51
N ALA A 269 9.39 5.44 2.56
CA ALA A 269 9.80 5.17 3.93
C ALA A 269 9.81 3.68 4.27
N TRP A 270 8.84 2.88 3.83
CA TRP A 270 8.83 1.43 4.14
C TRP A 270 9.66 0.60 3.16
N MET A 271 9.76 1.02 1.89
CA MET A 271 10.53 0.28 0.89
C MET A 271 12.03 0.44 1.12
N GLU A 272 12.54 1.67 1.27
CA GLU A 272 13.97 1.90 1.52
C GLU A 272 14.42 1.37 2.89
N ASP A 273 13.53 1.34 3.89
CA ASP A 273 13.76 0.69 5.18
C ASP A 273 13.91 -0.84 5.03
N SER A 274 13.03 -1.47 4.24
CA SER A 274 13.13 -2.90 3.94
C SER A 274 14.35 -3.26 3.10
N GLU A 275 14.75 -2.40 2.16
CA GLU A 275 15.97 -2.56 1.36
C GLU A 275 17.25 -2.31 2.17
N ALA A 276 17.20 -1.52 3.26
CA ALA A 276 18.35 -1.26 4.13
C ALA A 276 18.59 -2.34 5.21
N HIS A 277 17.64 -3.25 5.43
CA HIS A 277 17.65 -4.16 6.58
C HIS A 277 17.58 -5.65 6.22
N ASN A 278 17.99 -6.47 7.20
CA ASN A 278 17.82 -7.91 7.15
C ASN A 278 16.43 -8.30 7.66
N LEU A 279 15.51 -8.58 6.74
CA LEU A 279 14.09 -8.88 7.03
C LEU A 279 13.85 -10.18 7.82
N LYS A 280 14.87 -11.02 8.05
CA LYS A 280 14.80 -12.12 9.03
C LYS A 280 15.00 -11.65 10.47
N LYS A 281 15.73 -10.55 10.67
CA LYS A 281 15.99 -9.95 11.99
C LYS A 281 14.92 -8.92 12.37
N GLU A 282 14.41 -8.17 11.40
CA GLU A 282 13.44 -7.09 11.61
C GLU A 282 11.99 -7.58 11.73
N THR A 283 11.23 -6.95 12.65
CA THR A 283 9.79 -7.19 12.87
C THR A 283 8.92 -6.13 12.21
N ILE A 284 7.65 -6.47 11.98
CA ILE A 284 6.62 -5.52 11.54
C ILE A 284 6.49 -4.32 12.51
N GLU A 285 6.71 -4.52 13.83
CA GLU A 285 6.74 -3.40 14.79
C GLU A 285 7.93 -2.46 14.59
N GLN A 286 9.11 -2.97 14.26
CA GLN A 286 10.30 -2.14 14.06
C GLN A 286 10.11 -1.22 12.84
N GLN A 287 9.75 -1.79 11.69
CA GLN A 287 9.42 -1.02 10.49
C GLN A 287 8.26 -0.05 10.72
N TYR A 288 7.16 -0.47 11.37
CA TYR A 288 6.06 0.46 11.70
C TYR A 288 6.56 1.70 12.45
N ASN A 289 7.47 1.55 13.41
CA ASN A 289 8.01 2.68 14.16
C ASN A 289 8.99 3.54 13.34
N ALA A 290 9.85 2.92 12.52
CA ALA A 290 10.78 3.64 11.64
C ALA A 290 10.04 4.45 10.57
N VAL A 291 9.08 3.82 9.90
CA VAL A 291 8.19 4.44 8.90
C VAL A 291 7.36 5.55 9.52
N LYS A 292 6.86 5.38 10.74
CA LYS A 292 6.12 6.42 11.48
C LYS A 292 6.96 7.64 11.79
N ASP A 293 8.20 7.49 12.26
CA ASP A 293 9.07 8.65 12.53
C ASP A 293 9.40 9.41 11.23
N ARG A 294 9.78 8.68 10.16
CA ARG A 294 10.06 9.26 8.84
C ARG A 294 8.84 9.96 8.23
N THR A 295 7.66 9.33 8.29
CA THR A 295 6.42 9.88 7.73
C THR A 295 5.84 11.04 8.54
N SER A 296 6.08 11.10 9.85
CA SER A 296 5.77 12.28 10.68
C SER A 296 6.57 13.53 10.27
N ASN A 297 7.60 13.33 9.43
CA ASN A 297 8.60 14.29 9.00
C ASN A 297 9.18 15.04 10.21
N TYR A 298 9.77 14.25 11.11
CA TYR A 298 10.33 14.66 12.41
C TYR A 298 9.33 15.31 13.36
N ASN A 299 8.18 14.65 13.54
CA ASN A 299 7.07 15.05 14.39
C ASN A 299 6.55 16.46 14.09
N THR A 300 6.71 16.94 12.85
CA THR A 300 6.25 18.27 12.47
C THR A 300 4.78 18.31 12.09
N TYR A 301 4.22 17.22 11.53
CA TYR A 301 2.80 16.99 11.14
C TYR A 301 2.11 18.06 10.28
N ASN A 302 2.78 19.18 9.99
CA ASN A 302 2.37 20.22 9.05
C ASN A 302 2.83 19.90 7.61
N ILE A 303 3.83 19.02 7.47
CA ILE A 303 4.37 18.49 6.20
C ILE A 303 4.72 16.99 6.34
N GLY A 304 3.82 16.24 6.97
CA GLY A 304 3.94 14.81 7.29
C GLY A 304 2.63 14.30 7.90
N SER A 305 2.52 13.01 8.18
CA SER A 305 1.28 12.36 8.65
C SER A 305 1.51 11.32 9.76
N HIS A 306 0.43 10.99 10.47
CA HIS A 306 0.41 9.97 11.51
C HIS A 306 0.19 8.60 10.87
N VAL A 307 1.23 7.76 10.85
CA VAL A 307 1.09 6.37 10.40
C VAL A 307 0.28 5.57 11.41
N MET A 308 -0.87 5.06 10.98
CA MET A 308 -1.82 4.34 11.84
C MET A 308 -1.71 2.83 11.68
N GLU A 309 -2.37 2.08 12.57
CA GLU A 309 -2.37 0.61 12.61
C GLU A 309 -3.72 0.05 13.08
N TYR A 310 -4.25 -0.93 12.34
CA TYR A 310 -5.58 -1.53 12.52
C TYR A 310 -5.54 -3.06 12.35
N GLY A 311 -6.61 -3.76 12.77
CA GLY A 311 -6.72 -5.21 12.67
C GLY A 311 -5.90 -5.96 13.74
N ASN A 312 -5.47 -7.19 13.44
CA ASN A 312 -4.78 -8.05 14.41
C ASN A 312 -3.36 -7.55 14.70
N LYS A 313 -3.16 -6.87 15.83
CA LYS A 313 -1.86 -6.32 16.24
C LYS A 313 -0.88 -7.35 16.80
N SER A 314 -1.25 -8.62 16.98
CA SER A 314 -0.29 -9.65 17.42
C SER A 314 0.75 -9.99 16.35
N LEU A 315 0.39 -9.85 15.06
CA LEU A 315 1.27 -10.01 13.90
C LEU A 315 2.48 -9.06 13.94
N LYS A 316 2.42 -7.95 14.69
CA LYS A 316 3.51 -6.98 14.81
C LYS A 316 4.82 -7.59 15.34
N ALA A 317 4.75 -8.68 16.10
CA ALA A 317 5.91 -9.41 16.60
C ALA A 317 6.59 -10.30 15.54
N GLU A 318 5.91 -10.58 14.42
CA GLU A 318 6.45 -11.41 13.33
C GLU A 318 7.52 -10.67 12.52
N LYS A 319 8.35 -11.46 11.83
CA LYS A 319 9.43 -10.97 10.97
C LYS A 319 8.92 -10.60 9.58
N LEU A 320 9.47 -9.53 9.01
CA LEU A 320 9.06 -9.04 7.69
C LEU A 320 9.25 -10.07 6.58
N TYR A 321 10.23 -10.98 6.70
CA TYR A 321 10.47 -12.01 5.68
C TYR A 321 9.31 -12.99 5.46
N LEU A 322 8.41 -13.12 6.42
CA LEU A 322 7.22 -13.97 6.30
C LEU A 322 6.21 -13.44 5.26
N TYR A 323 6.32 -12.15 4.92
CA TYR A 323 5.45 -11.46 3.96
C TYR A 323 6.26 -10.97 2.76
N GLN A 324 7.33 -10.19 3.01
CA GLN A 324 8.12 -9.54 1.98
C GLN A 324 9.30 -10.37 1.46
N GLY A 325 9.68 -11.43 2.17
CA GLY A 325 10.84 -12.25 1.83
C GLY A 325 12.18 -11.73 2.33
N PHE A 326 13.27 -12.22 1.75
CA PHE A 326 14.62 -11.89 2.21
C PHE A 326 15.60 -11.92 1.03
N ASP A 327 16.21 -10.76 0.73
CA ASP A 327 17.31 -10.67 -0.23
C ASP A 327 18.62 -11.15 0.46
N PRO A 328 19.31 -12.17 -0.09
CA PRO A 328 20.61 -12.62 0.42
C PRO A 328 21.70 -11.54 0.45
N ALA A 329 21.62 -10.47 -0.34
CA ALA A 329 22.53 -9.34 -0.28
C ALA A 329 22.53 -8.69 1.12
N ASN A 330 21.35 -8.58 1.73
CA ASN A 330 21.14 -7.94 3.04
C ASN A 330 21.48 -8.86 4.23
N ALA A 331 22.09 -10.03 4.01
CA ALA A 331 22.42 -10.98 5.07
C ALA A 331 23.26 -10.36 6.20
N ASN A 332 24.25 -9.54 5.83
CA ASN A 332 25.18 -8.91 6.76
C ASN A 332 24.61 -7.66 7.46
N GLU A 333 23.49 -7.11 6.98
CA GLU A 333 22.95 -5.87 7.55
C GLU A 333 22.42 -6.06 8.98
N GLY A 334 22.61 -5.01 9.78
CA GLY A 334 22.30 -4.97 11.21
C GLY A 334 21.09 -4.09 11.53
N GLN A 335 20.40 -4.37 12.63
CA GLN A 335 19.24 -3.60 13.12
C GLN A 335 19.55 -2.13 13.50
N ASN A 336 20.81 -1.69 13.38
CA ASN A 336 21.26 -0.31 13.61
C ASN A 336 21.65 0.40 12.30
N ALA A 337 21.34 -0.17 11.12
CA ALA A 337 21.69 0.37 9.82
C ALA A 337 20.83 1.58 9.39
N LEU A 338 19.73 1.86 10.11
CA LEU A 338 18.88 3.05 9.96
C LEU A 338 19.67 4.29 9.51
N PRO A 339 19.50 4.74 8.25
CA PRO A 339 19.95 6.06 7.86
C PRO A 339 19.30 7.09 8.79
N ARG A 340 20.09 8.05 9.29
CA ARG A 340 19.50 9.29 9.78
C ARG A 340 18.99 10.07 8.58
N TYR A 341 17.81 9.71 8.11
CA TYR A 341 17.12 10.39 7.03
C TYR A 341 17.10 11.90 7.32
N SER A 342 17.32 12.72 6.31
CA SER A 342 17.08 14.15 6.44
C SER A 342 15.58 14.41 6.54
N ARG A 343 15.21 15.56 7.11
CA ARG A 343 13.88 16.11 6.87
C ARG A 343 13.73 16.27 5.36
N MET A 344 12.68 15.69 4.78
CA MET A 344 12.43 15.77 3.34
C MET A 344 11.39 16.84 3.06
N ASP A 345 11.56 17.59 1.98
CA ASP A 345 10.50 18.43 1.44
C ASP A 345 9.45 17.54 0.75
N VAL A 346 8.18 17.95 0.86
CA VAL A 346 7.03 17.17 0.38
C VAL A 346 5.91 18.05 -0.15
N VAL A 347 5.11 17.50 -1.06
CA VAL A 347 3.88 18.12 -1.57
C VAL A 347 2.66 17.38 -1.03
N ASN A 348 1.56 18.09 -0.79
CA ASN A 348 0.29 17.43 -0.52
C ASN A 348 -0.13 16.60 -1.75
N GLN A 349 -0.53 15.32 -1.58
CA GLN A 349 -0.90 14.46 -2.71
C GLN A 349 -1.92 15.12 -3.67
N ARG A 350 -2.89 15.85 -3.12
CA ARG A 350 -3.95 16.53 -3.89
C ARG A 350 -3.43 17.68 -4.74
N ASP A 351 -2.22 18.19 -4.48
CA ASP A 351 -1.61 19.28 -5.25
C ASP A 351 -0.41 18.86 -6.10
N ALA A 352 0.07 17.61 -5.97
CA ALA A 352 1.15 17.05 -6.79
C ALA A 352 0.85 17.10 -8.30
N ASP A 353 -0.39 16.80 -8.71
CA ASP A 353 -0.80 16.88 -10.13
C ASP A 353 -0.77 18.33 -10.64
N LEU A 354 -1.11 19.31 -9.80
CA LEU A 354 -1.06 20.73 -10.16
C LEU A 354 0.39 21.25 -10.20
N LEU A 355 1.27 20.74 -9.34
CA LEU A 355 2.72 20.99 -9.37
C LEU A 355 3.34 20.47 -10.69
N PHE A 356 2.93 19.29 -11.16
CA PHE A 356 3.35 18.75 -12.46
C PHE A 356 2.91 19.65 -13.63
N LEU A 357 1.64 20.07 -13.66
CA LEU A 357 1.14 20.99 -14.70
C LEU A 357 1.89 22.33 -14.66
N TRP A 358 2.13 22.86 -13.46
CA TRP A 358 2.82 24.14 -13.28
C TRP A 358 4.28 24.12 -13.76
N HIS A 359 5.09 23.14 -13.34
CA HIS A 359 6.46 23.02 -13.84
C HIS A 359 6.53 22.69 -15.34
N SER A 360 5.53 21.98 -15.87
CA SER A 360 5.40 21.75 -17.31
C SER A 360 5.14 23.07 -18.06
N TYR A 361 4.32 23.96 -17.50
CA TYR A 361 4.07 25.31 -18.02
C TYR A 361 5.32 26.21 -17.93
N GLU A 362 6.04 26.19 -16.81
CA GLU A 362 7.26 26.97 -16.61
C GLU A 362 8.35 26.64 -17.64
N ARG A 363 8.53 25.35 -18.00
CA ARG A 363 9.53 24.93 -19.00
C ARG A 363 9.16 25.26 -20.45
N LEU A 364 7.92 25.65 -20.74
CA LEU A 364 7.52 26.05 -22.08
C LEU A 364 7.91 27.50 -22.40
N LYS A 365 8.22 27.77 -23.66
CA LYS A 365 8.58 29.11 -24.15
C LYS A 365 7.35 30.03 -24.15
N ASP A 366 7.55 31.26 -23.68
CA ASP A 366 6.52 32.30 -23.69
C ASP A 366 5.95 32.57 -25.08
N GLY A 367 4.63 32.73 -25.16
CA GLY A 367 3.88 32.92 -26.41
C GLY A 367 3.82 31.70 -27.33
N SER A 368 4.32 30.52 -26.92
CA SER A 368 4.11 29.29 -27.69
C SER A 368 2.68 28.73 -27.49
N PRO A 369 2.02 28.18 -28.52
CA PRO A 369 0.65 27.65 -28.39
C PRO A 369 0.50 26.68 -27.23
N LYS A 370 1.39 25.68 -27.13
CA LYS A 370 1.43 24.71 -26.03
C LYS A 370 1.43 25.31 -24.63
N LYS A 371 1.99 26.52 -24.45
CA LYS A 371 2.00 27.21 -23.15
C LYS A 371 0.64 27.85 -22.84
N ASN A 372 -0.09 28.28 -23.86
CA ASN A 372 -1.47 28.74 -23.72
C ASN A 372 -2.41 27.54 -23.49
N ASP A 373 -2.26 26.47 -24.28
CA ASP A 373 -3.04 25.23 -24.16
C ASP A 373 -2.97 24.66 -22.73
N LEU A 374 -1.75 24.59 -22.16
CA LEU A 374 -1.52 24.11 -20.80
C LEU A 374 -1.97 25.11 -19.70
N LEU A 375 -1.98 26.42 -19.99
CA LEU A 375 -2.57 27.42 -19.09
C LEU A 375 -4.11 27.32 -19.05
N GLU A 376 -4.74 27.00 -20.18
CA GLU A 376 -6.17 26.68 -20.25
C GLU A 376 -6.49 25.40 -19.48
N GLU A 377 -5.65 24.35 -19.59
CA GLU A 377 -5.76 23.13 -18.77
C GLU A 377 -5.64 23.41 -17.26
N ILE A 378 -4.61 24.14 -16.83
CA ILE A 378 -4.44 24.59 -15.44
C ILE A 378 -5.66 25.39 -14.96
N THR A 379 -6.16 26.31 -15.79
CA THR A 379 -7.34 27.14 -15.47
C THR A 379 -8.59 26.28 -15.33
N HIS A 380 -8.78 25.28 -16.20
CA HIS A 380 -9.89 24.33 -16.14
C HIS A 380 -9.83 23.45 -14.89
N VAL A 381 -8.65 22.93 -14.51
CA VAL A 381 -8.45 22.17 -13.26
C VAL A 381 -8.78 23.03 -12.04
N VAL A 382 -8.26 24.25 -11.95
CA VAL A 382 -8.53 25.16 -10.82
C VAL A 382 -10.00 25.58 -10.77
N ALA A 383 -10.63 25.85 -11.92
CA ALA A 383 -12.05 26.17 -12.00
C ALA A 383 -12.93 24.98 -11.57
N HIS A 384 -12.59 23.76 -11.99
CA HIS A 384 -13.30 22.54 -11.58
C HIS A 384 -13.18 22.30 -10.07
N ARG A 385 -11.97 22.41 -9.49
CA ARG A 385 -11.75 22.33 -8.04
C ARG A 385 -12.62 23.35 -7.29
N SER A 386 -12.65 24.59 -7.77
CA SER A 386 -13.46 25.68 -7.20
C SER A 386 -14.97 25.43 -7.33
N HIS A 387 -15.44 24.86 -8.45
CA HIS A 387 -16.83 24.45 -8.64
C HIS A 387 -17.22 23.38 -7.65
N VAL A 388 -16.46 22.28 -7.52
CA VAL A 388 -16.76 21.20 -6.57
C VAL A 388 -16.77 21.71 -5.12
N ASP A 389 -15.73 22.43 -4.69
CA ASP A 389 -15.66 23.00 -3.33
C ASP A 389 -16.81 23.99 -3.03
N SER A 390 -17.23 24.78 -4.03
CA SER A 390 -18.32 25.75 -3.88
C SER A 390 -19.71 25.10 -3.87
N SER A 391 -19.94 24.11 -4.74
CA SER A 391 -21.19 23.36 -4.82
C SER A 391 -21.46 22.60 -3.53
N ILE A 392 -20.47 21.86 -2.99
CA ILE A 392 -20.60 21.16 -1.70
C ILE A 392 -20.91 22.15 -0.55
N LYS A 393 -20.22 23.29 -0.52
CA LYS A 393 -20.48 24.36 0.47
C LYS A 393 -21.89 24.93 0.36
N LEU A 394 -22.42 25.10 -0.86
CA LEU A 394 -23.77 25.61 -1.10
C LEU A 394 -24.84 24.57 -0.75
N ILE A 395 -24.66 23.31 -1.14
CA ILE A 395 -25.53 22.18 -0.76
C ILE A 395 -25.67 22.09 0.77
N GLY A 396 -24.56 22.17 1.52
CA GLY A 396 -24.61 22.18 2.98
C GLY A 396 -25.39 23.36 3.57
N ASN A 397 -25.31 24.54 2.93
CA ASN A 397 -26.07 25.72 3.36
C ASN A 397 -27.57 25.61 3.04
N LEU A 398 -27.93 24.94 1.94
CA LEU A 398 -29.32 24.67 1.54
C LEU A 398 -29.95 23.62 2.48
N LEU A 399 -29.26 22.52 2.76
CA LEU A 399 -29.76 21.42 3.60
C LEU A 399 -29.86 21.77 5.10
N PHE A 400 -28.91 22.56 5.64
CA PHE A 400 -28.79 22.76 7.09
C PHE A 400 -28.84 24.23 7.56
N GLY A 401 -28.96 25.17 6.63
CA GLY A 401 -28.89 26.61 6.86
C GLY A 401 -27.45 27.14 6.92
N SER A 402 -27.23 28.36 6.42
CA SER A 402 -25.92 29.00 6.29
C SER A 402 -25.09 29.10 7.58
N ALA A 403 -25.74 29.12 8.75
CA ALA A 403 -25.07 29.17 10.05
C ALA A 403 -24.50 27.81 10.52
N ARG A 404 -24.91 26.67 9.92
CA ARG A 404 -24.53 25.32 10.37
C ARG A 404 -24.09 24.37 9.26
N GLY A 405 -24.40 24.65 8.00
CA GLY A 405 -24.02 23.80 6.86
C GLY A 405 -22.52 23.48 6.84
N HIS A 406 -21.67 24.51 6.95
CA HIS A 406 -20.22 24.32 6.89
C HIS A 406 -19.66 23.45 8.04
N SER A 407 -20.18 23.59 9.25
CA SER A 407 -19.72 22.80 10.41
C SER A 407 -20.28 21.38 10.42
N ILE A 408 -21.52 21.18 9.96
CA ILE A 408 -22.11 19.85 9.81
C ILE A 408 -21.36 19.04 8.74
N LEU A 409 -21.12 19.59 7.55
CA LEU A 409 -20.39 18.87 6.50
C LEU A 409 -18.96 18.50 6.90
N LYS A 410 -18.29 19.35 7.69
CA LYS A 410 -16.94 19.12 8.22
C LYS A 410 -16.90 18.36 9.55
N THR A 411 -18.03 17.93 10.10
CA THR A 411 -18.04 17.23 11.39
C THR A 411 -17.21 15.95 11.31
N VAL A 412 -16.37 15.73 12.31
CA VAL A 412 -15.59 14.51 12.47
C VAL A 412 -16.31 13.62 13.49
N ARG A 413 -16.36 12.32 13.25
CA ARG A 413 -16.76 11.35 14.28
C ARG A 413 -15.59 11.13 15.25
N PRO A 414 -15.85 10.78 16.53
CA PRO A 414 -14.80 10.32 17.43
C PRO A 414 -13.99 9.16 16.85
N SER A 415 -12.69 9.13 17.11
CA SER A 415 -11.81 8.03 16.70
C SER A 415 -12.35 6.66 17.18
N GLY A 416 -12.14 5.63 16.37
CA GLY A 416 -12.73 4.31 16.51
C GLY A 416 -14.14 4.15 15.92
N GLN A 417 -14.76 5.20 15.38
CA GLN A 417 -16.07 5.11 14.70
C GLN A 417 -15.95 5.12 13.18
N ALA A 418 -16.72 4.27 12.51
CA ALA A 418 -16.87 4.28 11.06
C ALA A 418 -17.42 5.63 10.58
N LEU A 419 -16.93 6.11 9.43
CA LEU A 419 -17.27 7.43 8.87
C LEU A 419 -18.78 7.67 8.66
N VAL A 420 -19.49 6.62 8.25
CA VAL A 420 -20.93 6.62 7.96
C VAL A 420 -21.56 5.34 8.48
N ASP A 421 -22.81 5.43 8.95
CA ASP A 421 -23.57 4.24 9.38
C ASP A 421 -24.17 3.47 8.19
N ASP A 422 -24.46 4.17 7.10
CA ASP A 422 -25.06 3.65 5.88
C ASP A 422 -24.19 3.97 4.66
N TRP A 423 -23.52 2.93 4.15
CA TRP A 423 -22.60 3.01 3.01
C TRP A 423 -23.33 3.07 1.65
N ASP A 424 -24.55 2.56 1.57
CA ASP A 424 -25.35 2.66 0.34
C ASP A 424 -25.99 4.05 0.22
N CYS A 425 -26.36 4.68 1.34
CA CYS A 425 -26.64 6.11 1.39
C CYS A 425 -25.43 6.93 0.91
N LEU A 426 -24.22 6.66 1.40
CA LEU A 426 -23.02 7.40 1.00
C LEU A 426 -22.82 7.38 -0.53
N LYS A 427 -22.87 6.17 -1.13
CA LYS A 427 -22.82 6.01 -2.60
C LYS A 427 -23.98 6.75 -3.28
N ALA A 428 -25.20 6.63 -2.76
CA ALA A 428 -26.37 7.29 -3.35
C ALA A 428 -26.28 8.82 -3.32
N MET A 429 -25.66 9.44 -2.31
CA MET A 429 -25.45 10.89 -2.24
C MET A 429 -24.36 11.35 -3.22
N VAL A 430 -23.30 10.57 -3.40
CA VAL A 430 -22.28 10.81 -4.44
C VAL A 430 -22.89 10.73 -5.84
N GLN A 431 -23.67 9.69 -6.14
CA GLN A 431 -24.37 9.54 -7.43
C GLN A 431 -25.29 10.72 -7.74
N VAL A 432 -26.05 11.20 -6.74
CA VAL A 432 -26.91 12.38 -6.90
C VAL A 432 -26.07 13.61 -7.21
N PHE A 433 -25.01 13.86 -6.44
CA PHE A 433 -24.12 14.99 -6.69
C PHE A 433 -23.56 14.93 -8.12
N GLU A 434 -22.97 13.82 -8.53
CA GLU A 434 -22.36 13.75 -9.87
C GLU A 434 -23.38 13.87 -11.01
N SER A 435 -24.61 13.36 -10.82
CA SER A 435 -25.67 13.44 -11.83
C SER A 435 -26.20 14.88 -12.08
N GLU A 436 -26.07 15.77 -11.10
CA GLU A 436 -26.58 17.15 -11.18
C GLU A 436 -25.46 18.22 -11.19
N CYS A 437 -24.24 17.87 -10.74
CA CYS A 437 -23.09 18.77 -10.59
C CYS A 437 -21.83 18.35 -11.37
N GLY A 438 -21.82 17.18 -12.02
CA GLY A 438 -20.65 16.62 -12.70
C GLY A 438 -19.70 15.85 -11.78
N SER A 439 -18.77 15.08 -12.37
CA SER A 439 -17.92 14.15 -11.62
C SER A 439 -17.08 14.82 -10.53
N LEU A 440 -16.84 14.09 -9.44
CA LEU A 440 -15.93 14.51 -8.37
C LEU A 440 -14.46 14.50 -8.81
N THR A 441 -14.06 13.58 -9.70
CA THR A 441 -12.66 13.16 -9.93
C THR A 441 -11.93 12.73 -8.64
N GLN A 442 -10.65 12.34 -8.73
CA GLN A 442 -9.83 12.04 -7.54
C GLN A 442 -9.71 13.24 -6.57
N TYR A 443 -9.85 14.50 -7.04
CA TYR A 443 -9.87 15.68 -6.17
C TYR A 443 -11.09 15.70 -5.24
N GLY A 444 -12.28 15.44 -5.79
CA GLY A 444 -13.54 15.55 -5.07
C GLY A 444 -13.74 14.51 -3.98
N MET A 445 -12.94 13.43 -3.95
CA MET A 445 -12.91 12.43 -2.87
C MET A 445 -12.72 13.07 -1.48
N LYS A 446 -12.06 14.24 -1.38
CA LYS A 446 -11.96 15.04 -0.14
C LYS A 446 -13.32 15.35 0.51
N HIS A 447 -14.40 15.40 -0.28
CA HIS A 447 -15.76 15.71 0.19
C HIS A 447 -16.55 14.48 0.61
N MET A 448 -15.96 13.28 0.61
CA MET A 448 -16.67 12.06 1.02
C MET A 448 -17.17 12.13 2.48
N ARG A 449 -16.45 12.84 3.36
CA ARG A 449 -16.92 13.19 4.72
C ARG A 449 -18.15 14.10 4.73
N ALA A 450 -18.30 14.98 3.75
CA ALA A 450 -19.49 15.84 3.61
C ALA A 450 -20.73 15.02 3.25
N PHE A 451 -20.62 14.11 2.27
CA PHE A 451 -21.70 13.17 1.91
C PHE A 451 -22.03 12.21 3.06
N ALA A 452 -21.02 11.68 3.75
CA ALA A 452 -21.23 10.87 4.95
C ALA A 452 -21.98 11.65 6.04
N ASN A 453 -21.63 12.92 6.28
CA ASN A 453 -22.34 13.76 7.23
C ASN A 453 -23.78 14.11 6.80
N ILE A 454 -24.09 14.11 5.50
CA ILE A 454 -25.47 14.24 5.00
C ILE A 454 -26.29 12.97 5.35
N CYS A 455 -25.74 11.78 5.11
CA CYS A 455 -26.33 10.51 5.53
C CYS A 455 -26.47 10.40 7.06
N ASN A 456 -25.45 10.77 7.82
CA ASN A 456 -25.43 10.81 9.29
C ASN A 456 -26.41 11.84 9.91
N LYS A 457 -27.16 12.58 9.09
CA LYS A 457 -28.27 13.46 9.50
C LYS A 457 -29.63 13.03 8.97
N GLY A 458 -29.74 11.87 8.31
CA GLY A 458 -31.00 11.32 7.80
C GLY A 458 -31.61 12.15 6.65
N ILE A 459 -30.78 12.86 5.89
CA ILE A 459 -31.23 13.58 4.70
C ILE A 459 -31.58 12.57 3.60
N SER A 460 -32.73 12.75 2.94
CA SER A 460 -33.18 11.85 1.88
C SER A 460 -32.49 12.14 0.54
N LYS A 461 -32.53 11.16 -0.38
CA LYS A 461 -31.93 11.26 -1.71
C LYS A 461 -32.55 12.40 -2.53
N GLU A 462 -33.84 12.67 -2.31
CA GLU A 462 -34.64 13.71 -2.95
C GLU A 462 -34.22 15.10 -2.45
N ALA A 463 -34.10 15.30 -1.13
CA ALA A 463 -33.65 16.56 -0.55
C ALA A 463 -32.19 16.90 -0.96
N MET A 464 -31.32 15.89 -1.02
CA MET A 464 -29.97 16.06 -1.59
C MET A 464 -30.04 16.47 -3.06
N LYS A 465 -30.95 15.88 -3.85
CA LYS A 465 -31.11 16.18 -5.28
C LYS A 465 -31.57 17.62 -5.50
N GLU A 466 -32.60 18.07 -4.79
CA GLU A 466 -33.09 19.46 -4.84
C GLU A 466 -31.98 20.45 -4.49
N ALA A 467 -31.17 20.15 -3.45
CA ALA A 467 -30.04 20.99 -3.06
C ALA A 467 -28.91 21.01 -4.12
N CYS A 468 -28.63 19.88 -4.79
CA CYS A 468 -27.67 19.84 -5.89
C CYS A 468 -28.17 20.63 -7.10
N GLN A 469 -29.45 20.53 -7.43
CA GLN A 469 -30.06 21.23 -8.56
C GLN A 469 -29.99 22.76 -8.40
N GLU A 470 -30.39 23.31 -7.25
CA GLU A 470 -30.24 24.76 -7.01
C GLU A 470 -28.75 25.16 -7.03
N ALA A 471 -27.87 24.40 -6.39
CA ALA A 471 -26.45 24.73 -6.29
C ALA A 471 -25.72 24.72 -7.64
N CYS A 472 -26.03 23.77 -8.52
CA CYS A 472 -25.27 23.49 -9.74
C CYS A 472 -25.94 24.00 -11.03
N SER A 473 -27.22 24.40 -10.97
CA SER A 473 -27.99 25.00 -12.09
C SER A 473 -27.26 26.10 -12.88
N ARG A 474 -26.39 26.86 -12.21
CA ARG A 474 -25.67 28.01 -12.80
C ARG A 474 -24.34 27.65 -13.47
N SER A 475 -23.87 26.40 -13.37
CA SER A 475 -22.55 25.99 -13.87
C SER A 475 -22.58 25.52 -15.34
N LEU A 476 -23.76 25.19 -15.87
CA LEU A 476 -23.93 24.55 -17.20
C LEU A 476 -23.69 25.47 -18.42
N SER A 477 -23.18 26.69 -18.23
CA SER A 477 -22.88 27.65 -19.32
C SER A 477 -21.39 27.97 -19.42
N GLY A 478 -20.53 26.98 -19.67
CA GLY A 478 -19.09 27.22 -19.82
C GLY A 478 -18.27 26.08 -20.43
N SER A 479 -18.43 24.85 -19.96
CA SER A 479 -17.61 23.70 -20.39
C SER A 479 -18.46 22.44 -20.52
N SER A 480 -18.20 21.65 -21.57
CA SER A 480 -18.95 20.42 -21.84
C SER A 480 -18.07 19.19 -21.62
N ASN A 481 -18.49 18.33 -20.68
CA ASN A 481 -18.25 16.88 -20.65
C ASN A 481 -16.81 16.35 -20.93
N LEU A 482 -15.76 17.09 -20.55
CA LEU A 482 -14.37 16.61 -20.66
C LEU A 482 -13.98 15.52 -19.65
N PHE A 483 -14.79 15.31 -18.59
CA PHE A 483 -14.55 14.32 -17.54
C PHE A 483 -15.66 13.24 -17.43
N VAL A 484 -16.30 12.86 -18.54
CA VAL A 484 -17.27 11.75 -18.54
C VAL A 484 -16.52 10.41 -18.59
N ARG A 485 -16.05 9.95 -17.43
CA ARG A 485 -15.59 8.58 -17.17
C ARG A 485 -16.25 8.06 -15.90
N GLY A 486 -17.20 7.13 -16.06
CA GLY A 486 -17.87 6.45 -14.95
C GLY A 486 -18.77 7.34 -14.09
N HIS A 487 -19.24 6.75 -13.00
CA HIS A 487 -19.62 7.44 -11.77
C HIS A 487 -18.60 7.05 -10.70
N SER A 488 -18.46 7.86 -9.66
CA SER A 488 -17.55 7.63 -8.53
C SER A 488 -17.98 6.48 -7.59
N THR A 489 -18.84 5.55 -8.03
CA THR A 489 -19.57 4.53 -7.22
C THR A 489 -20.02 3.31 -8.03
#